data_AF-A0AAD4K1P1-F1
#
_entry.id   AF-A0AAD4K1P1-F1
#
_cell.length_a   1.000
_cell.length_b   1.000
_cell.length_c   1.000
_cell.angle_alpha   90.00
_cell.angle_beta   90.00
_cell.angle_gamma   90.00
#
_symmetry.space_group_name_H-M   'P 1'
#
loop_
_entity.id
_entity.type
_entity.pdbx_description
1 polymer ?
#
loop_
_entity_poly.entity_id
_entity_poly.type
_entity_poly.pdbx_seq_one_letter_code
_entity_poly.pdbx_strand_id
1 'polypeptide(L)'
;MAYKWTSKETKLLLALYMKYKQDFHGQPKKNAYIWQQIVREMGEHGFTTSYIKLDRKFRNMKRTYNNIKRKNRDVAPNWEYFDTMDEIFDGRSNQSSEWMTSEGEETVCEERIEIKAEPYDVFPHELLDESNFGDIISDRATTATTTNEEQDVDVDSPYLNLAEELEVQRLEELRSIRITLAEANDIQRERNQLLQERNELMRQFLATARPN
;
A
#
# COMPACT_ATOMS: atom_id res chain seq x y z
N MET A 1 -4.41 3.48 -21.18
CA MET A 1 -4.51 4.95 -21.38
C MET A 1 -4.30 5.64 -20.04
N ALA A 2 -3.51 6.72 -19.98
CA ALA A 2 -3.31 7.49 -18.75
C ALA A 2 -4.58 8.28 -18.39
N TYR A 3 -4.95 8.29 -17.10
CA TYR A 3 -6.10 9.06 -16.61
C TYR A 3 -5.86 10.57 -16.79
N LYS A 4 -6.77 11.26 -17.49
CA LYS A 4 -6.66 12.69 -17.77
C LYS A 4 -7.48 13.49 -16.77
N TRP A 5 -6.78 14.13 -15.83
CA TRP A 5 -7.38 15.02 -14.84
C TRP A 5 -7.96 16.26 -15.50
N THR A 6 -9.20 16.59 -15.17
CA THR A 6 -9.81 17.85 -15.61
C THR A 6 -9.43 18.99 -14.66
N SER A 7 -9.50 20.25 -15.13
CA SER A 7 -9.25 21.41 -14.28
C SER A 7 -10.25 21.49 -13.12
N LYS A 8 -11.53 21.14 -13.36
CA LYS A 8 -12.58 21.09 -12.33
C LYS A 8 -12.24 20.08 -11.23
N GLU A 9 -11.89 18.86 -11.63
CA GLU A 9 -11.51 17.80 -10.70
C GLU A 9 -10.26 18.16 -9.89
N THR A 10 -9.26 18.77 -10.54
CA THR A 10 -8.02 19.20 -9.87
C THR A 10 -8.28 20.32 -8.88
N LYS A 11 -9.12 21.30 -9.21
CA LYS A 11 -9.50 22.38 -8.28
C LYS A 11 -10.28 21.84 -7.07
N LEU A 12 -11.21 20.91 -7.31
CA LEU A 12 -11.93 20.23 -6.24
C LEU A 12 -10.98 19.47 -5.31
N LEU A 13 -9.98 18.77 -5.87
CA LEU A 13 -8.96 18.08 -5.07
C LEU A 13 -8.23 19.03 -4.11
N LEU A 14 -7.81 20.19 -4.61
CA LEU A 14 -7.08 21.16 -3.78
C LEU A 14 -7.98 21.75 -2.69
N ALA A 15 -9.23 22.08 -3.02
CA ALA A 15 -10.20 22.58 -2.03
C ALA A 15 -10.50 21.55 -0.93
N LEU A 16 -10.70 20.28 -1.29
CA LEU A 16 -10.90 19.22 -0.31
C LEU A 16 -9.63 19.00 0.52
N TYR A 17 -8.45 19.01 -0.12
CA TYR A 17 -7.19 18.87 0.62
C TYR A 17 -6.99 20.00 1.64
N MET A 18 -7.28 21.25 1.27
CA MET A 18 -7.28 22.40 2.20
C MET A 18 -8.15 22.14 3.42
N LYS A 19 -9.37 21.64 3.20
CA LYS A 19 -10.34 21.32 4.26
C LYS A 19 -9.80 20.28 5.26
N TYR A 20 -9.20 19.20 4.77
CA TYR A 20 -8.66 18.11 5.61
C TYR A 20 -7.19 18.32 6.00
N LYS A 21 -6.56 19.45 5.66
CA LYS A 21 -5.12 19.69 5.87
C LYS A 21 -4.69 19.43 7.32
N GLN A 22 -5.54 19.79 8.29
CA GLN A 22 -5.26 19.61 9.71
C GLN A 22 -5.37 18.15 10.17
N ASP A 23 -6.09 17.31 9.44
CA ASP A 23 -6.24 15.90 9.81
C ASP A 23 -5.02 15.08 9.36
N PHE A 24 -4.24 15.60 8.40
CA PHE A 24 -3.02 14.97 7.88
C PHE A 24 -1.83 14.94 8.87
N HIS A 25 -2.03 15.39 10.11
CA HIS A 25 -1.02 15.36 11.18
C HIS A 25 -0.98 13.99 11.86
N GLY A 26 -0.58 12.93 11.15
CA GLY A 26 -0.56 11.61 11.76
C GLY A 26 0.06 10.46 10.97
N GLN A 27 -0.06 9.28 11.59
CA GLN A 27 0.42 7.99 11.10
C GLN A 27 -0.07 7.67 9.67
N PRO A 28 0.71 6.94 8.85
CA PRO A 28 0.37 6.62 7.46
C PRO A 28 -1.04 6.01 7.27
N LYS A 29 -1.48 5.17 8.22
CA LYS A 29 -2.82 4.56 8.21
C LYS A 29 -3.95 5.61 8.31
N LYS A 30 -3.75 6.68 9.08
CA LYS A 30 -4.71 7.79 9.20
C LYS A 30 -4.76 8.60 7.90
N ASN A 31 -3.62 8.80 7.25
CA ASN A 31 -3.55 9.52 5.98
C ASN A 31 -4.31 8.78 4.87
N ALA A 32 -4.20 7.44 4.82
CA ALA A 32 -4.98 6.63 3.88
C ALA A 32 -6.50 6.79 4.11
N TYR A 33 -6.94 6.81 5.38
CA TYR A 33 -8.34 7.05 5.72
C TYR A 33 -8.82 8.43 5.28
N ILE A 34 -8.02 9.48 5.50
CA ILE A 34 -8.36 10.84 5.07
C ILE A 34 -8.49 10.92 3.55
N TRP A 35 -7.58 10.28 2.81
CA TRP A 35 -7.69 10.20 1.36
C TRP A 35 -8.96 9.47 0.91
N GLN A 36 -9.41 8.43 1.62
CA GLN A 36 -10.69 7.77 1.35
C GLN A 36 -11.89 8.69 1.63
N GLN A 37 -11.83 9.55 2.64
CA GLN A 37 -12.87 10.57 2.86
C GLN A 37 -12.93 11.57 1.70
N ILE A 38 -11.77 12.05 1.24
CA ILE A 38 -11.68 12.96 0.09
C ILE A 38 -12.26 12.30 -1.17
N VAL A 39 -11.99 11.02 -1.40
CA VAL A 39 -12.58 10.26 -2.52
C VAL A 39 -14.10 10.20 -2.45
N ARG A 40 -14.64 9.96 -1.25
CA ARG A 40 -16.09 9.90 -1.04
C ARG A 40 -16.74 11.23 -1.39
N GLU A 41 -16.18 12.33 -0.89
CA GLU A 41 -16.67 13.68 -1.14
C GLU A 41 -16.51 14.07 -2.63
N MET A 42 -15.42 13.64 -3.29
CA MET A 42 -15.30 13.76 -4.75
C MET A 42 -16.39 12.99 -5.51
N GLY A 43 -16.78 11.81 -5.00
CA GLY A 43 -17.86 11.00 -5.57
C GLY A 43 -19.21 11.69 -5.51
N GLU A 44 -19.50 12.44 -4.43
CA GLU A 44 -20.71 13.27 -4.31
C GLU A 44 -20.79 14.37 -5.38
N HIS A 45 -19.62 14.87 -5.80
CA HIS A 45 -19.51 15.82 -6.92
C HIS A 45 -19.46 15.15 -8.31
N GLY A 46 -19.65 13.83 -8.40
CA GLY A 46 -19.71 13.08 -9.65
C GLY A 46 -18.34 12.60 -10.19
N PHE A 47 -17.28 12.65 -9.39
CA PHE A 47 -15.95 12.19 -9.79
C PHE A 47 -15.58 10.87 -9.12
N THR A 48 -15.59 9.78 -9.89
CA THR A 48 -15.21 8.44 -9.40
C THR A 48 -13.71 8.20 -9.60
N THR A 49 -12.92 8.37 -8.53
CA THR A 49 -11.47 8.09 -8.55
C THR A 49 -11.05 7.29 -7.30
N SER A 50 -9.93 6.57 -7.37
CA SER A 50 -9.34 5.84 -6.23
C SER A 50 -8.43 6.73 -5.40
N TYR A 51 -8.37 6.50 -4.08
CA TYR A 51 -7.55 7.28 -3.14
C TYR A 51 -6.06 7.26 -3.52
N ILE A 52 -5.58 6.14 -4.06
CA ILE A 52 -4.19 5.98 -4.54
C ILE A 52 -3.92 6.95 -5.71
N LYS A 53 -4.89 7.11 -6.62
CA LYS A 53 -4.75 8.02 -7.77
C LYS A 53 -4.79 9.48 -7.33
N LEU A 54 -5.65 9.83 -6.38
CA LEU A 54 -5.71 11.17 -5.78
C LEU A 54 -4.39 11.53 -5.09
N ASP A 55 -3.92 10.66 -4.20
CA ASP A 55 -2.69 10.88 -3.46
C ASP A 55 -1.49 11.02 -4.41
N ARG A 56 -1.37 10.14 -5.42
CA ARG A 56 -0.33 10.27 -6.45
C ARG A 56 -0.41 11.59 -7.23
N LYS A 57 -1.62 12.01 -7.62
CA LYS A 57 -1.85 13.28 -8.31
C LYS A 57 -1.41 14.46 -7.43
N PHE A 58 -1.80 14.46 -6.16
CA PHE A 58 -1.46 15.51 -5.22
C PHE A 58 0.05 15.57 -4.95
N ARG A 59 0.71 14.42 -4.71
CA ARG A 59 2.17 14.35 -4.56
C ARG A 59 2.92 14.92 -5.76
N ASN A 60 2.47 14.61 -6.97
CA ASN A 60 3.05 15.19 -8.20
C ASN A 60 2.87 16.71 -8.26
N MET A 61 1.69 17.21 -7.91
CA MET A 61 1.44 18.65 -7.87
C MET A 61 2.30 19.36 -6.82
N LYS A 62 2.48 18.76 -5.64
CA LYS A 62 3.38 19.27 -4.60
C LYS A 62 4.84 19.33 -5.08
N ARG A 63 5.30 18.31 -5.81
CA ARG A 63 6.64 18.32 -6.43
C ARG A 63 6.78 19.47 -7.43
N THR A 64 5.79 19.67 -8.30
CA THR A 64 5.77 20.78 -9.26
C THR A 64 5.79 22.14 -8.56
N TYR A 65 4.95 22.33 -7.55
CA TYR A 65 4.93 23.53 -6.71
C TYR A 65 6.31 23.83 -6.11
N ASN A 66 6.93 22.85 -5.46
CA ASN A 66 8.24 23.00 -4.84
C ASN A 66 9.33 23.36 -5.87
N ASN A 67 9.29 22.76 -7.05
CA ASN A 67 10.23 23.05 -8.13
C ASN A 67 10.07 24.49 -8.65
N ILE A 68 8.82 24.92 -8.85
CA ILE A 68 8.50 26.29 -9.26
C ILE A 68 8.96 27.28 -8.18
N LYS A 69 8.61 27.05 -6.91
CA LYS A 69 8.99 27.92 -5.78
C LYS A 69 10.51 28.03 -5.60
N ARG A 70 11.26 26.96 -5.89
CA ARG A 70 12.73 26.96 -5.86
C ARG A 70 13.34 27.75 -7.02
N LYS A 71 12.79 27.64 -8.23
CA LYS A 71 13.34 28.24 -9.45
C LYS A 71 12.93 29.69 -9.67
N ASN A 72 11.72 30.06 -9.28
CA ASN A 72 11.12 31.35 -9.58
C ASN A 72 11.08 32.26 -8.33
N ARG A 73 12.26 32.55 -7.75
CA ARG A 73 12.34 33.52 -6.63
C ARG A 73 11.97 34.94 -7.07
N ASP A 74 12.20 35.27 -8.35
CA ASP A 74 12.10 36.65 -8.86
C ASP A 74 11.04 36.83 -9.99
N VAL A 75 10.36 35.76 -10.41
CA VAL A 75 9.40 35.80 -11.53
C VAL A 75 8.06 35.21 -11.12
N ALA A 76 6.96 35.86 -11.51
CA ALA A 76 5.62 35.36 -11.27
C ALA A 76 5.43 33.96 -11.89
N PRO A 77 5.08 32.92 -11.10
CA PRO A 77 4.97 31.56 -11.60
C PRO A 77 3.75 31.37 -12.52
N ASN A 78 3.97 30.89 -13.74
CA ASN A 78 2.93 30.69 -14.76
C ASN A 78 2.16 29.36 -14.61
N TRP A 79 1.79 28.96 -13.39
CA TRP A 79 1.06 27.71 -13.16
C TRP A 79 -0.29 27.96 -12.51
N GLU A 80 -1.36 27.51 -13.17
CA GLU A 80 -2.76 27.81 -12.81
C GLU A 80 -3.16 27.36 -11.38
N TYR A 81 -2.41 26.44 -10.77
CA TYR A 81 -2.63 25.95 -9.41
C TYR A 81 -1.61 26.48 -8.41
N PHE A 82 -0.69 27.36 -8.82
CA PHE A 82 0.38 27.86 -7.95
C PHE A 82 -0.19 28.61 -6.77
N ASP A 83 -1.06 29.60 -7.00
CA ASP A 83 -1.62 30.43 -5.93
C ASP A 83 -2.41 29.59 -4.91
N THR A 84 -3.22 28.65 -5.39
CA THR A 84 -3.97 27.73 -4.51
C THR A 84 -3.03 26.83 -3.70
N MET A 85 -1.94 26.34 -4.29
CA MET A 85 -0.93 25.56 -3.58
C MET A 85 -0.13 26.42 -2.61
N ASP A 86 0.18 27.66 -2.96
CA ASP A 86 0.89 28.58 -2.09
C ASP A 86 0.02 28.96 -0.88
N GLU A 87 -1.29 29.12 -1.06
CA GLU A 87 -2.23 29.26 0.06
C GLU A 87 -2.25 27.99 0.94
N ILE A 88 -2.19 26.79 0.34
CA ILE A 88 -2.10 25.52 1.08
C ILE A 88 -0.83 25.48 1.93
N PHE A 89 0.30 25.98 1.47
CA PHE A 89 1.61 25.76 2.13
C PHE A 89 2.18 26.97 2.89
N ASP A 90 1.95 28.20 2.43
CA ASP A 90 2.48 29.46 2.97
C ASP A 90 1.41 30.34 3.67
N GLY A 91 0.13 29.97 3.60
CA GLY A 91 -0.97 30.69 4.26
C GLY A 91 -0.87 30.65 5.80
N ARG A 92 -0.24 31.68 6.39
CA ARG A 92 -0.30 32.15 7.79
C ARG A 92 -0.93 31.18 8.79
N SER A 93 -0.14 30.23 9.28
CA SER A 93 -0.13 29.90 10.71
C SER A 93 1.22 29.29 11.06
N ASN A 94 1.78 29.85 12.11
CA ASN A 94 3.06 29.57 12.72
C ASN A 94 3.11 28.13 13.28
N GLN A 95 3.14 27.13 12.41
CA GLN A 95 3.64 25.79 12.72
C GLN A 95 4.86 25.56 11.82
N SER A 96 5.90 26.32 12.16
CA SER A 96 7.24 26.19 11.64
C SER A 96 7.76 24.77 11.88
N SER A 97 8.20 24.15 10.79
CA SER A 97 9.46 23.41 10.72
C SER A 97 9.61 22.17 11.62
N GLU A 98 9.17 21.00 11.16
CA GLU A 98 9.74 19.75 11.66
C GLU A 98 9.85 18.60 10.65
N TRP A 99 9.84 18.87 9.34
CA TRP A 99 10.08 17.81 8.35
C TRP A 99 10.89 18.21 7.12
N MET A 100 11.64 19.32 7.14
CA MET A 100 12.59 19.63 6.05
C MET A 100 14.03 19.71 6.53
N THR A 101 14.68 18.56 6.62
CA THR A 101 16.02 18.31 6.03
C THR A 101 16.33 16.82 6.08
N SER A 102 16.19 16.17 4.94
CA SER A 102 17.04 15.05 4.55
C SER A 102 17.21 15.18 3.05
N GLU A 103 18.30 15.83 2.65
CA GLU A 103 18.88 15.59 1.34
C GLU A 103 19.48 14.18 1.38
N GLY A 104 18.95 13.30 0.55
CA GLY A 104 19.37 11.90 0.48
C GLY A 104 18.47 11.14 -0.47
N GLU A 105 18.86 11.16 -1.74
CA GLU A 105 18.53 10.18 -2.79
C GLU A 105 17.04 9.83 -3.02
N GLU A 106 16.63 10.07 -4.26
CA GLU A 106 15.32 9.73 -4.78
C GLU A 106 15.13 8.20 -4.79
N THR A 107 14.62 7.66 -3.67
CA THR A 107 14.09 6.31 -3.63
C THR A 107 12.64 6.35 -4.07
N VAL A 108 12.38 5.67 -5.17
CA VAL A 108 11.05 5.25 -5.60
C VAL A 108 10.38 4.55 -4.42
N CYS A 109 9.15 4.94 -4.08
CA CYS A 109 8.32 4.14 -3.17
C CYS A 109 7.91 2.85 -3.88
N GLU A 110 8.82 1.87 -3.84
CA GLU A 110 8.55 0.47 -4.03
C GLU A 110 8.11 -0.03 -2.65
N GLU A 111 6.81 -0.18 -2.44
CA GLU A 111 6.29 -0.74 -1.18
C GLU A 111 6.60 -2.23 -1.17
N ARG A 112 7.81 -2.57 -0.70
CA ARG A 112 8.18 -3.93 -0.32
C ARG A 112 7.58 -4.18 1.06
N ILE A 113 6.53 -5.01 1.11
CA ILE A 113 6.08 -5.58 2.39
C ILE A 113 7.15 -6.60 2.80
N GLU A 114 8.09 -6.19 3.64
CA GLU A 114 8.96 -7.11 4.36
C GLU A 114 8.21 -7.63 5.59
N ILE A 115 7.76 -8.88 5.51
CA ILE A 115 7.38 -9.64 6.68
C ILE A 115 8.68 -9.91 7.45
N LYS A 116 8.95 -9.11 8.48
CA LYS A 116 9.95 -9.49 9.49
C LYS A 116 9.38 -10.71 10.22
N ALA A 117 9.98 -11.87 9.99
CA ALA A 117 9.89 -12.95 10.95
C ALA A 117 10.60 -12.46 12.22
N GLU A 118 9.84 -11.86 13.13
CA GLU A 118 10.26 -11.79 14.52
C GLU A 118 10.54 -13.22 14.98
N PRO A 119 11.71 -13.52 15.55
CA PRO A 119 11.90 -14.78 16.24
C PRO A 119 10.94 -14.74 17.41
N TYR A 120 9.83 -15.45 17.29
CA TYR A 120 8.94 -15.68 18.42
C TYR A 120 9.79 -16.23 19.56
N ASP A 121 9.76 -15.52 20.68
CA ASP A 121 10.26 -16.02 21.94
C ASP A 121 9.65 -17.40 22.15
N VAL A 122 10.53 -18.41 22.20
CA VAL A 122 10.19 -19.77 22.58
C VAL A 122 9.59 -19.68 23.97
N PHE A 123 8.26 -19.70 24.04
CA PHE A 123 7.55 -19.96 25.29
C PHE A 123 8.15 -21.23 25.88
N PRO A 124 8.62 -21.22 27.14
CA PRO A 124 9.12 -22.42 27.78
C PRO A 124 8.07 -23.51 27.65
N HIS A 125 8.41 -24.53 26.85
CA HIS A 125 7.66 -25.76 26.72
C HIS A 125 7.80 -26.49 28.05
N GLU A 126 6.98 -26.09 29.04
CA GLU A 126 6.72 -26.94 30.19
C GLU A 126 6.19 -28.26 29.63
N LEU A 127 7.02 -29.29 29.83
CA LEU A 127 6.89 -30.64 29.36
C LEU A 127 5.49 -31.19 29.65
N LEU A 128 4.60 -31.14 28.66
CA LEU A 128 3.51 -32.09 28.61
C LEU A 128 4.09 -33.35 27.97
N ASP A 129 4.38 -34.31 28.86
CA ASP A 129 4.75 -35.69 28.56
C ASP A 129 3.88 -36.24 27.43
N GLU A 130 4.49 -36.46 26.26
CA GLU A 130 3.83 -36.94 25.04
C GLU A 130 3.21 -38.35 25.19
N SER A 131 3.41 -38.99 26.34
CA SER A 131 2.86 -40.30 26.64
C SER A 131 1.33 -40.29 26.89
N ASN A 132 0.68 -39.13 27.00
CA ASN A 132 -0.76 -39.05 27.35
C ASN A 132 -1.68 -38.50 26.24
N PHE A 133 -1.18 -38.21 25.03
CA PHE A 133 -2.06 -37.77 23.93
C PHE A 133 -2.80 -38.95 23.26
N GLY A 134 -2.27 -40.17 23.39
CA GLY A 134 -2.88 -41.39 22.85
C GLY A 134 -4.12 -41.86 23.63
N ASP A 135 -4.13 -41.69 24.95
CA ASP A 135 -5.23 -42.19 25.80
C ASP A 135 -6.47 -41.27 25.78
N ILE A 136 -6.30 -39.97 25.51
CA ILE A 136 -7.42 -39.01 25.39
C ILE A 136 -8.30 -39.30 24.16
N ILE A 137 -7.72 -39.84 23.08
CA ILE A 137 -8.47 -40.18 21.86
C ILE A 137 -9.19 -41.53 21.99
N SER A 138 -8.65 -42.45 22.81
CA SER A 138 -9.24 -43.78 23.02
C SER A 138 -10.53 -43.74 23.85
N ASP A 139 -10.59 -42.89 24.89
CA ASP A 139 -11.76 -42.79 25.77
C ASP A 139 -12.98 -42.11 25.12
N ARG A 140 -12.78 -41.33 24.05
CA ARG A 140 -13.91 -40.74 23.30
C ARG A 140 -14.55 -41.72 22.30
N ALA A 141 -13.85 -42.80 21.95
CA ALA A 141 -14.37 -43.83 21.04
C ALA A 141 -15.24 -44.89 21.76
N THR A 142 -15.26 -44.95 23.10
CA THR A 142 -15.97 -45.99 23.87
C THR A 142 -17.30 -45.55 24.48
N THR A 143 -17.68 -44.26 24.43
CA THR A 143 -18.98 -43.80 24.97
C THR A 143 -20.14 -43.79 23.96
N ALA A 144 -19.99 -44.41 22.80
CA ALA A 144 -21.10 -44.52 21.84
C ALA A 144 -21.21 -45.95 21.28
N THR A 145 -21.63 -46.90 22.12
CA THR A 145 -22.55 -48.00 21.74
C THR A 145 -22.98 -48.76 23.01
N THR A 146 -24.18 -48.49 23.53
CA THR A 146 -25.19 -49.52 23.88
C THR A 146 -26.53 -48.82 24.04
N THR A 147 -27.24 -48.70 22.92
CA THR A 147 -28.65 -49.07 22.78
C THR A 147 -28.88 -49.26 21.30
N ASN A 148 -29.32 -50.46 20.93
CA ASN A 148 -29.88 -50.77 19.62
C ASN A 148 -30.88 -49.69 19.23
N GLU A 149 -30.61 -49.00 18.12
CA GLU A 149 -31.61 -48.62 17.12
C GLU A 149 -30.84 -48.28 15.83
N GLU A 150 -31.23 -48.94 14.75
CA GLU A 150 -30.68 -48.81 13.41
C GLU A 150 -30.71 -47.34 12.97
N GLN A 151 -29.57 -46.78 12.59
CA GLN A 151 -29.53 -45.60 11.74
C GLN A 151 -28.25 -45.60 10.90
N ASP A 152 -28.39 -46.08 9.67
CA ASP A 152 -27.48 -45.80 8.55
C ASP A 152 -27.24 -44.29 8.48
N VAL A 153 -25.99 -43.84 8.70
CA VAL A 153 -25.63 -42.44 8.49
C VAL A 153 -24.89 -42.36 7.15
N ASP A 154 -25.62 -41.86 6.17
CA ASP A 154 -25.24 -41.66 4.77
C ASP A 154 -23.88 -40.93 4.67
N VAL A 155 -22.93 -41.55 3.96
CA VAL A 155 -21.51 -41.12 3.84
C VAL A 155 -21.34 -39.92 2.88
N ASP A 156 -22.45 -39.32 2.42
CA ASP A 156 -22.44 -38.28 1.39
C ASP A 156 -23.03 -36.98 1.92
N SER A 157 -22.35 -36.33 2.89
CA SER A 157 -22.74 -35.01 3.38
C SER A 157 -22.24 -33.92 2.41
N PRO A 158 -23.11 -33.27 1.61
CA PRO A 158 -22.68 -32.34 0.55
C PRO A 158 -21.98 -31.08 1.11
N TYR A 159 -22.14 -30.83 2.41
CA TYR A 159 -21.54 -29.70 3.11
C TYR A 159 -20.05 -29.86 3.38
N LEU A 160 -19.53 -31.09 3.50
CA LEU A 160 -18.09 -31.32 3.64
C LEU A 160 -17.35 -31.05 2.32
N ASN A 161 -17.90 -31.53 1.21
CA ASN A 161 -17.35 -31.29 -0.13
C ASN A 161 -17.39 -29.82 -0.52
N LEU A 162 -18.45 -29.07 -0.14
CA LEU A 162 -18.54 -27.63 -0.40
C LEU A 162 -17.52 -26.83 0.40
N ALA A 163 -17.26 -27.21 1.66
CA ALA A 163 -16.24 -26.55 2.47
C ALA A 163 -14.84 -26.82 1.93
N GLU A 164 -14.57 -28.04 1.49
CA GLU A 164 -13.30 -28.41 0.85
C GLU A 164 -13.13 -27.70 -0.50
N GLU A 165 -14.17 -27.61 -1.30
CA GLU A 165 -14.17 -26.89 -2.58
C GLU A 165 -13.95 -25.38 -2.41
N LEU A 166 -14.59 -24.77 -1.41
CA LEU A 166 -14.35 -23.38 -1.04
C LEU A 166 -12.91 -23.14 -0.57
N GLU A 167 -12.33 -24.08 0.18
CA GLU A 167 -10.95 -23.98 0.64
C GLU A 167 -9.97 -24.15 -0.54
N VAL A 168 -10.24 -25.06 -1.48
CA VAL A 168 -9.46 -25.21 -2.72
C VAL A 168 -9.51 -23.92 -3.55
N GLN A 169 -10.69 -23.33 -3.71
CA GLN A 169 -10.83 -22.07 -4.44
C GLN A 169 -10.04 -20.94 -3.77
N ARG A 170 -10.14 -20.83 -2.44
CA ARG A 170 -9.39 -19.85 -1.66
C ARG A 170 -7.88 -20.04 -1.80
N LEU A 171 -7.39 -21.27 -1.77
CA LEU A 171 -5.98 -21.58 -1.96
C LEU A 171 -5.51 -21.22 -3.38
N GLU A 172 -6.33 -21.43 -4.39
CA GLU A 172 -6.01 -21.06 -5.77
C GLU A 172 -5.94 -19.54 -5.95
N GLU A 173 -6.89 -18.80 -5.37
CA GLU A 173 -6.85 -17.34 -5.33
C GLU A 173 -5.57 -16.84 -4.66
N LEU A 174 -5.17 -17.42 -3.52
CA LEU A 174 -3.91 -17.07 -2.84
C LEU A 174 -2.67 -17.39 -3.69
N ARG A 175 -2.67 -18.51 -4.41
CA ARG A 175 -1.58 -18.86 -5.35
C ARG A 175 -1.50 -17.84 -6.49
N SER A 176 -2.64 -17.45 -7.06
CA SER A 176 -2.70 -16.45 -8.13
C SER A 176 -2.13 -15.09 -7.68
N ILE A 177 -2.44 -14.65 -6.45
CA ILE A 177 -1.90 -13.43 -5.85
C ILE A 177 -0.38 -13.55 -5.69
N ARG A 178 0.12 -14.71 -5.22
CA ARG A 178 1.56 -14.93 -5.06
C ARG A 178 2.30 -14.86 -6.39
N ILE A 179 1.78 -15.49 -7.43
CA ILE A 179 2.39 -15.50 -8.78
C ILE A 179 2.45 -14.07 -9.32
N THR A 180 1.33 -13.34 -9.31
CA THR A 180 1.26 -11.97 -9.80
C THR A 180 2.18 -11.01 -9.02
N LEU A 181 2.33 -11.19 -7.70
CA LEU A 181 3.30 -10.43 -6.90
C LEU A 181 4.75 -10.76 -7.27
N ALA A 182 5.05 -12.03 -7.55
CA ALA A 182 6.39 -12.42 -7.98
C ALA A 182 6.76 -11.76 -9.32
N GLU A 183 5.85 -11.81 -10.30
CA GLU A 183 6.01 -11.16 -11.60
C GLU A 183 6.15 -9.63 -11.46
N ALA A 184 5.35 -9.00 -10.60
CA ALA A 184 5.46 -7.57 -10.34
C ALA A 184 6.83 -7.20 -9.73
N ASN A 185 7.35 -8.01 -8.81
CA ASN A 185 8.69 -7.83 -8.24
C ASN A 185 9.79 -8.05 -9.28
N ASP A 186 9.60 -8.94 -10.26
CA ASP A 186 10.54 -9.16 -11.36
C ASP A 186 10.64 -7.92 -12.25
N ILE A 187 9.50 -7.35 -12.63
CA ILE A 187 9.44 -6.09 -13.39
C ILE A 187 10.13 -4.95 -12.63
N GLN A 188 9.94 -4.87 -11.31
CA GLN A 188 10.63 -3.88 -10.48
C GLN A 188 12.15 -4.08 -10.49
N ARG A 189 12.61 -5.33 -10.39
CA ARG A 189 14.04 -5.65 -10.48
C ARG A 189 14.63 -5.26 -11.83
N GLU A 190 13.97 -5.59 -12.93
CA GLU A 190 14.39 -5.21 -14.28
C GLU A 190 14.48 -3.69 -14.45
N ARG A 191 13.46 -2.97 -13.97
CA ARG A 191 13.46 -1.50 -13.97
C ARG A 191 14.67 -0.94 -13.21
N ASN A 192 14.96 -1.49 -12.03
CA ASN A 192 16.08 -1.05 -11.22
C ASN A 192 17.43 -1.35 -11.89
N GLN A 193 17.56 -2.47 -12.60
CA GLN A 193 18.73 -2.78 -13.44
C GLN A 193 18.90 -1.75 -14.56
N LEU A 194 17.85 -1.46 -15.33
CA LEU A 194 17.91 -0.47 -16.42
C LEU A 194 18.28 0.92 -15.92
N LEU A 195 17.80 1.31 -14.74
CA LEU A 195 18.19 2.58 -14.12
C LEU A 195 19.69 2.60 -13.76
N GLN A 196 20.22 1.49 -13.24
CA GLN A 196 21.65 1.35 -12.97
C GLN A 196 22.48 1.45 -14.26
N GLU A 197 22.10 0.71 -15.30
CA GLU A 197 22.77 0.76 -16.62
C GLU A 197 22.76 2.17 -17.20
N ARG A 198 21.60 2.85 -17.17
CA ARG A 198 21.47 4.23 -17.63
C ARG A 198 22.38 5.18 -16.84
N ASN A 199 22.47 5.00 -15.52
CA ASN A 199 23.33 5.83 -14.68
C ASN A 199 24.81 5.56 -14.96
N GLU A 200 25.18 4.31 -15.24
CA GLU A 200 26.54 3.92 -15.58
C GLU A 200 26.96 4.49 -16.95
N LEU A 201 26.11 4.38 -17.97
CA LEU A 201 26.35 5.01 -19.27
C LEU A 201 26.49 6.53 -19.15
N MET A 202 25.69 7.16 -18.29
CA MET A 202 25.81 8.59 -18.02
C MET A 202 27.16 8.93 -17.38
N ARG A 203 27.67 8.13 -16.44
CA ARG A 203 29.00 8.31 -15.86
C ARG A 203 30.11 8.17 -16.91
N GLN A 204 30.01 7.16 -17.79
CA GLN A 204 30.96 6.96 -18.87
C GLN A 204 30.98 8.14 -19.85
N PHE A 205 29.81 8.63 -20.24
CA PHE A 205 29.69 9.81 -21.11
C PHE A 205 30.32 11.06 -20.48
N LEU A 206 30.08 11.30 -19.19
CA LEU A 206 30.68 12.44 -18.49
C LEU A 206 32.20 12.30 -18.32
N ALA A 207 32.72 11.07 -18.24
CA ALA A 207 34.14 10.81 -18.18
C ALA A 207 34.84 11.07 -19.53
N THR A 208 34.20 10.73 -20.65
CA THR A 208 34.75 10.96 -22.00
C THR A 208 34.59 12.40 -22.49
N ALA A 209 33.66 13.16 -21.92
CA ALA A 209 33.41 14.56 -22.27
C ALA A 209 34.34 15.59 -21.57
N ARG A 210 35.30 15.15 -20.73
CA ARG A 210 36.32 16.07 -20.19
C ARG A 210 37.38 16.36 -21.26
N PRO A 211 37.59 17.62 -21.67
CA PRO A 211 38.68 17.96 -22.59
C PRO A 211 40.04 17.89 -21.87
N ASN A 212 41.08 17.50 -22.62
CA ASN A 212 42.48 17.65 -22.23
C ASN A 212 42.90 19.13 -22.21
#